data_AF-A0AA35R8Z8-F1
#
_entry.id   AF-A0AA35R8Z8-F1
#
_cell.length_a   1.000
_cell.length_b   1.000
_cell.length_c   1.000
_cell.angle_alpha   90.00
_cell.angle_beta   90.00
_cell.angle_gamma   90.00
#
_symmetry.space_group_name_H-M   'P 1'
#
loop_
_entity.id
_entity.type
_entity.pdbx_description
1 polymer ?
#
loop_
_entity_poly.entity_id
_entity_poly.type
_entity_poly.pdbx_seq_one_letter_code
_entity_poly.pdbx_strand_id
1 'polypeptide(L)'
;MLVTDANSSNSYAVFTYYCGDLSHATFASIGFGTEDGLHAAHEATFRGSAHSIACLNQPTSPWVNVVYELTNNENECEVENGGCEQICLDKLYLYECSCPDGSELNSDGRTCSDINECLDSNGGCEHVCNNTKGSYLCSCEEGYALNEDGRTCSITCGGRLTEVSGSFHTPDWPLSYPTEDFVCEWVIDIENTTDSVIEIIFDEPFGIYGSPTCQTDYVEVLDGVEDSSPSLGKHCYTSTPSPIATSSKRARVIFKGSSRSQRQQNNIVGVSIQYSAKPAVNECETDNGGCAHICKDSKSSYSCSCHEGFTLSEDKHNCSDIDECSTNGHGCEDVCINSEGSYSCGCSDGYALNEDGRTCSISCGGRLTEVSGSFHTPDWPLSYPTEDFVCEWVIDIENTTDSVIEISFNDPYGINGRDTCPTDYVEVLDGVEDHSRSLGKYCFWRKPDPILTSSSRAKVVFQGSDLPRPPTRVGVSIIYHMRQKVNECERDNGGCAHTCQDSLFGYSCHCHEGFTLDSDNHNCSDIDECATDQHGCKHICINTEGSYSCGCSD
;
A
#
# COMPACT_ATOMS: atom_id res chain seq x y z
N MET A 1 -27.53 69.77 50.11
CA MET A 1 -26.89 69.80 51.44
C MET A 1 -27.99 69.48 52.45
N LEU A 2 -27.98 68.27 53.03
CA LEU A 2 -28.93 67.90 54.09
C LEU A 2 -28.56 68.70 55.33
N VAL A 3 -29.48 69.54 55.81
CA VAL A 3 -29.33 70.24 57.09
C VAL A 3 -30.26 69.54 58.06
N THR A 4 -29.70 68.73 58.95
CA THR A 4 -30.42 68.20 60.11
C THR A 4 -30.41 69.27 61.20
N ASP A 5 -31.57 69.84 61.51
CA ASP A 5 -31.71 70.68 62.71
C ASP A 5 -31.69 69.78 63.95
N ALA A 6 -30.79 70.05 64.89
CA ALA A 6 -30.59 69.25 66.09
C ALA A 6 -31.74 69.35 67.12
N ASN A 7 -32.82 70.09 66.83
CA ASN A 7 -33.96 70.26 67.74
C ASN A 7 -35.36 70.02 67.11
N SER A 8 -35.45 69.35 65.96
CA SER A 8 -36.75 68.86 65.44
C SER A 8 -36.62 67.47 64.81
N SER A 9 -37.66 66.65 64.88
CA SER A 9 -37.73 65.32 64.28
C SER A 9 -37.86 65.31 62.75
N ASN A 10 -37.82 66.48 62.09
CA ASN A 10 -37.97 66.59 60.64
C ASN A 10 -36.62 66.87 59.99
N SER A 11 -36.31 66.11 58.94
CA SER A 11 -35.18 66.37 58.05
C SER A 11 -35.66 67.24 56.88
N TYR A 12 -34.87 68.24 56.49
CA TYR A 12 -35.22 69.15 55.41
C TYR A 12 -34.18 69.09 54.28
N ALA A 13 -34.65 69.14 53.03
CA ALA A 13 -33.80 69.37 51.88
C ALA A 13 -33.91 70.84 51.46
N VAL A 14 -32.79 71.57 51.48
CA VAL A 14 -32.73 72.97 51.03
C VAL A 14 -32.21 73.01 49.60
N PHE A 15 -32.99 73.59 48.70
CA PHE A 15 -32.60 73.86 47.32
C PHE A 15 -32.44 75.37 47.12
N THR A 16 -31.29 75.78 46.60
CA THR A 16 -30.98 77.19 46.33
C THR A 16 -31.15 77.47 44.83
N TYR A 17 -32.05 78.39 44.48
CA TYR A 17 -32.36 78.80 43.11
C TYR A 17 -31.80 80.21 42.85
N TYR A 18 -31.30 80.47 41.63
CA TYR A 18 -30.92 81.81 41.18
C TYR A 18 -32.09 82.47 40.43
N CYS A 19 -32.64 83.59 40.91
CA CYS A 19 -33.58 84.40 40.14
C CYS A 19 -32.75 85.23 39.13
N GLY A 20 -32.81 84.88 37.84
CA GLY A 20 -32.33 85.76 36.74
C GLY A 20 -33.38 86.82 36.34
N ASP A 21 -33.08 87.62 35.30
CA ASP A 21 -33.93 88.73 34.80
C ASP A 21 -35.24 88.30 34.07
N LEU A 22 -35.63 87.03 34.14
CA LEU A 22 -36.87 86.51 33.55
C LEU A 22 -37.60 85.64 34.57
N SER A 23 -38.93 85.72 34.57
CA SER A 23 -39.86 85.22 35.60
C SER A 23 -39.95 83.69 35.79
N HIS A 24 -38.89 82.94 35.49
CA HIS A 24 -38.79 81.49 35.61
C HIS A 24 -37.41 81.07 36.13
N ALA A 25 -37.35 80.24 37.18
CA ALA A 25 -36.12 79.58 37.65
C ALA A 25 -35.84 78.31 36.83
N THR A 26 -34.61 78.10 36.38
CA THR A 26 -34.16 76.87 35.71
C THR A 26 -33.32 75.99 36.65
N PHE A 27 -33.50 74.67 36.55
CA PHE A 27 -32.84 73.67 37.40
C PHE A 27 -31.33 73.65 37.15
N ALA A 28 -30.53 73.82 38.20
CA ALA A 28 -29.08 73.65 38.16
C ALA A 28 -28.68 72.49 39.06
N SER A 29 -28.78 71.25 38.55
CA SER A 29 -28.18 70.02 39.10
C SER A 29 -28.67 69.52 40.48
N ILE A 30 -28.86 68.20 40.60
CA ILE A 30 -29.08 67.49 41.85
C ILE A 30 -27.89 66.53 42.03
N GLY A 31 -27.21 66.61 43.17
CA GLY A 31 -26.20 65.64 43.59
C GLY A 31 -26.42 65.28 45.06
N PHE A 32 -26.61 63.99 45.34
CA PHE A 32 -26.50 63.42 46.68
C PHE A 32 -25.26 62.52 46.66
N GLY A 33 -24.29 62.81 47.52
CA GLY A 33 -23.07 62.02 47.64
C GLY A 33 -22.82 61.66 49.10
N THR A 34 -22.51 60.39 49.33
CA THR A 34 -21.72 59.91 50.48
C THR A 34 -20.36 59.45 49.95
N GLU A 35 -19.37 59.22 50.82
CA GLU A 35 -17.93 59.16 50.49
C GLU A 35 -17.47 58.16 49.40
N ASP A 36 -18.33 57.28 48.87
CA ASP A 36 -17.97 56.26 47.88
C ASP A 36 -18.75 56.38 46.55
N GLY A 37 -18.49 57.44 45.77
CA GLY A 37 -18.79 57.50 44.33
C GLY A 37 -20.24 57.82 43.90
N LEU A 38 -20.40 58.36 42.68
CA LEU A 38 -21.70 58.65 42.07
C LEU A 38 -22.37 57.34 41.59
N HIS A 39 -23.42 56.90 42.26
CA HIS A 39 -24.41 55.96 41.71
C HIS A 39 -25.68 56.71 41.30
N ALA A 40 -26.32 56.26 40.21
CA ALA A 40 -27.54 56.87 39.68
C ALA A 40 -28.70 56.68 40.68
N ALA A 41 -29.08 57.74 41.39
CA ALA A 41 -30.28 57.74 42.21
C ALA A 41 -31.51 57.70 41.29
N HIS A 42 -32.21 56.57 41.29
CA HIS A 42 -33.55 56.47 40.70
C HIS A 42 -34.53 57.37 41.47
N GLU A 43 -35.47 57.96 40.73
CA GLU A 43 -36.40 59.03 41.11
C GLU A 43 -36.84 59.04 42.60
N ALA A 44 -36.34 60.01 43.36
CA ALA A 44 -36.99 60.39 44.62
C ALA A 44 -38.27 61.17 44.31
N THR A 45 -39.42 60.57 44.61
CA THR A 45 -40.73 61.23 44.42
C THR A 45 -40.95 62.28 45.52
N PHE A 46 -40.53 63.52 45.31
CA PHE A 46 -40.81 64.61 46.24
C PHE A 46 -42.31 64.99 46.20
N ARG A 47 -43.13 64.46 47.12
CA ARG A 47 -44.51 64.92 47.29
C ARG A 47 -44.58 66.10 48.24
N GLY A 48 -44.58 67.31 47.67
CA GLY A 48 -44.86 68.54 48.39
C GLY A 48 -45.44 69.61 47.46
N SER A 49 -46.49 70.30 47.89
CA SER A 49 -47.06 71.42 47.14
C SER A 49 -46.11 72.61 47.24
N ALA A 50 -45.33 72.89 46.19
CA ALA A 50 -44.62 74.15 46.06
C ALA A 50 -45.67 75.28 45.97
N HIS A 51 -45.90 76.00 47.07
CA HIS A 51 -46.59 77.28 47.01
C HIS A 51 -45.76 78.19 46.09
N SER A 52 -46.41 78.74 45.07
CA SER A 52 -45.84 79.59 44.00
C SER A 52 -44.64 80.43 44.44
N ILE A 53 -43.48 80.22 43.80
CA ILE A 53 -42.29 81.06 44.01
C ILE A 53 -42.53 82.40 43.31
N ALA A 54 -42.91 83.42 44.06
CA ALA A 54 -42.91 84.80 43.58
C ALA A 54 -41.56 85.44 43.91
N CYS A 55 -40.71 85.73 42.91
CA CYS A 55 -39.55 86.62 43.09
C CYS A 55 -40.10 88.06 43.28
N LEU A 56 -40.57 88.41 44.48
CA LEU A 56 -40.99 89.77 44.86
C LEU A 56 -39.86 90.48 45.63
N ASN A 57 -39.18 91.40 44.94
CA ASN A 57 -38.27 92.46 45.41
C ASN A 57 -37.63 92.26 46.81
N GLN A 58 -36.44 91.65 46.85
CA GLN A 58 -35.52 91.70 47.98
C GLN A 58 -34.18 92.32 47.52
N PRO A 59 -33.72 93.47 48.05
CA PRO A 59 -32.59 94.21 47.49
C PRO A 59 -31.18 93.65 47.75
N THR A 60 -31.02 92.45 48.32
CA THR A 60 -29.71 92.03 48.86
C THR A 60 -29.23 90.61 48.52
N SER A 61 -29.92 89.82 47.68
CA SER A 61 -29.38 88.56 47.12
C SER A 61 -30.26 88.01 45.98
N PRO A 62 -29.70 87.51 44.86
CA PRO A 62 -30.47 86.90 43.76
C PRO A 62 -30.83 85.41 44.00
N TRP A 63 -30.64 84.89 45.22
CA TRP A 63 -30.85 83.48 45.54
C TRP A 63 -32.09 83.24 46.42
N VAL A 64 -32.95 82.29 46.04
CA VAL A 64 -34.13 81.85 46.80
C VAL A 64 -33.91 80.43 47.31
N ASN A 65 -34.10 80.22 48.62
CA ASN A 65 -34.07 78.88 49.21
C ASN A 65 -35.49 78.31 49.29
N VAL A 66 -35.71 77.13 48.70
CA VAL A 66 -36.93 76.34 48.88
C VAL A 66 -36.61 75.19 49.83
N VAL A 67 -37.39 75.09 50.89
CA VAL A 67 -37.27 74.06 51.92
C VAL A 67 -38.35 73.02 51.66
N TYR A 68 -37.94 71.77 51.40
CA TYR A 68 -38.86 70.63 51.37
C TYR A 68 -38.79 69.91 52.71
N GLU A 69 -39.95 69.72 53.33
CA GLU A 69 -40.13 68.84 54.48
C GLU A 69 -40.13 67.37 54.01
N LEU A 70 -39.19 66.55 54.51
CA LEU A 70 -39.21 65.10 54.32
C LEU A 70 -40.09 64.50 55.42
N THR A 71 -41.37 64.27 55.13
CA THR A 71 -42.40 63.95 56.16
C THR A 71 -42.88 62.51 56.19
N ASN A 72 -42.32 61.58 55.42
CA ASN A 72 -42.77 60.19 55.49
C ASN A 72 -41.63 59.20 55.29
N ASN A 73 -41.35 58.41 56.34
CA ASN A 73 -40.53 57.19 56.30
C ASN A 73 -41.49 55.99 56.22
N GLU A 74 -42.29 55.95 55.15
CA GLU A 74 -43.16 54.80 54.86
C GLU A 74 -42.32 53.66 54.33
N ASN A 75 -42.55 52.44 54.81
CA ASN A 75 -41.82 51.27 54.35
C ASN A 75 -42.28 50.89 52.92
N GLU A 76 -41.47 51.24 51.92
CA GLU A 76 -41.83 50.98 50.51
C GLU A 76 -41.87 49.49 50.16
N CYS A 77 -41.25 48.63 50.97
CA CYS A 77 -41.27 47.18 50.78
C CYS A 77 -42.65 46.56 51.10
N GLU A 78 -43.53 47.26 51.82
CA GLU A 78 -44.90 46.77 52.09
C GLU A 78 -45.83 46.88 50.87
N VAL A 79 -45.43 47.62 49.82
CA VAL A 79 -46.20 47.79 48.59
C VAL A 79 -45.46 47.15 47.43
N GLU A 80 -45.99 46.05 46.90
CA GLU A 80 -45.41 45.29 45.78
C GLU A 80 -43.90 45.00 45.93
N ASN A 81 -43.43 44.78 47.17
CA ASN A 81 -42.02 44.53 47.50
C ASN A 81 -41.07 45.65 47.00
N GLY A 82 -41.52 46.91 46.98
CA GLY A 82 -40.75 48.02 46.42
C GLY A 82 -40.45 47.90 44.92
N GLY A 83 -41.10 46.97 44.21
CA GLY A 83 -40.77 46.61 42.82
C GLY A 83 -39.50 45.75 42.67
N CYS A 84 -38.97 45.21 43.77
CA CYS A 84 -37.85 44.27 43.78
C CYS A 84 -38.34 42.85 43.41
N GLU A 85 -37.57 42.13 42.59
CA GLU A 85 -37.92 40.76 42.20
C GLU A 85 -37.91 39.79 43.39
N GLN A 86 -36.93 39.92 44.29
CA GLN A 86 -36.73 38.99 45.41
C GLN A 86 -36.76 39.72 46.77
N ILE A 87 -35.70 40.44 47.15
CA ILE A 87 -35.57 41.04 48.49
C ILE A 87 -35.63 42.57 48.39
N CYS A 88 -36.47 43.19 49.23
CA CYS A 88 -36.52 44.64 49.43
C CYS A 88 -36.07 44.97 50.85
N LEU A 89 -35.16 45.95 50.97
CA LEU A 89 -34.63 46.44 52.24
C LEU A 89 -35.09 47.89 52.45
N ASP A 90 -35.94 48.07 53.46
CA ASP A 90 -36.41 49.39 53.91
C ASP A 90 -35.26 50.12 54.62
N LYS A 91 -34.98 51.35 54.20
CA LYS A 91 -33.97 52.24 54.80
C LYS A 91 -34.61 53.56 55.20
N LEU A 92 -33.91 54.29 56.08
CA LEU A 92 -34.37 55.61 56.49
C LEU A 92 -34.44 56.55 55.27
N TYR A 93 -35.68 56.89 54.89
CA TYR A 93 -36.04 57.78 53.79
C TYR A 93 -35.79 57.27 52.35
N LEU A 94 -35.49 55.97 52.16
CA LEU A 94 -35.34 55.29 50.85
C LEU A 94 -35.43 53.75 51.00
N TYR A 95 -35.52 53.00 49.90
CA TYR A 95 -35.40 51.53 49.91
C TYR A 95 -34.36 51.04 48.90
N GLU A 96 -33.83 49.82 49.09
CA GLU A 96 -32.96 49.16 48.10
C GLU A 96 -33.37 47.71 47.86
N CYS A 97 -33.20 47.23 46.62
CA CYS A 97 -33.36 45.83 46.30
C CYS A 97 -32.06 45.07 46.55
N SER A 98 -32.18 43.84 47.02
CA SER A 98 -31.07 42.89 47.10
C SER A 98 -31.50 41.52 46.60
N CYS A 99 -30.52 40.67 46.35
CA CYS A 99 -30.73 39.32 45.83
C CYS A 99 -30.33 38.29 46.90
N PRO A 100 -31.01 37.13 46.95
CA PRO A 100 -30.60 36.00 47.79
C PRO A 100 -29.17 35.54 47.46
N ASP A 101 -28.54 34.87 48.42
CA ASP A 101 -27.23 34.23 48.21
C ASP A 101 -27.25 33.36 46.94
N GLY A 102 -26.21 33.45 46.11
CA GLY A 102 -26.14 32.77 44.81
C GLY A 102 -26.75 33.56 43.63
N SER A 103 -27.17 34.81 43.84
CA SER A 103 -27.66 35.68 42.77
C SER A 103 -27.17 37.12 42.92
N GLU A 104 -27.01 37.83 41.80
CA GLU A 104 -26.56 39.22 41.75
C GLU A 104 -27.65 40.16 41.23
N LEU A 105 -27.62 41.42 41.65
CA LEU A 105 -28.60 42.42 41.25
C LEU A 105 -28.22 43.00 39.88
N ASN A 106 -29.16 42.93 38.93
CA ASN A 106 -28.99 43.45 37.58
C ASN A 106 -28.85 44.99 37.58
N SER A 107 -28.40 45.54 36.44
CA SER A 107 -28.20 46.98 36.24
C SER A 107 -29.47 47.83 36.36
N ASP A 108 -30.66 47.21 36.36
CA ASP A 108 -31.94 47.88 36.61
C ASP A 108 -32.20 48.15 38.11
N GLY A 109 -31.34 47.63 38.99
CA GLY A 109 -31.43 47.77 40.44
C GLY A 109 -32.62 47.02 41.06
N ARG A 110 -33.26 46.08 40.33
CA ARG A 110 -34.51 45.43 40.75
C ARG A 110 -34.58 43.93 40.50
N THR A 111 -34.05 43.45 39.38
CA THR A 111 -34.11 42.04 39.01
C THR A 111 -32.82 41.31 39.40
N CYS A 112 -32.94 40.01 39.67
CA CYS A 112 -31.81 39.18 40.09
C CYS A 112 -31.40 38.23 38.97
N SER A 113 -30.11 38.19 38.65
CA SER A 113 -29.52 37.15 37.81
C SER A 113 -28.84 36.10 38.69
N ASP A 114 -29.01 34.85 38.29
CA ASP A 114 -28.30 33.72 38.89
C ASP A 114 -26.79 33.87 38.67
N ILE A 115 -25.99 33.68 39.73
CA ILE A 115 -24.54 33.65 39.61
C ILE A 115 -24.17 32.23 39.16
N ASN A 116 -23.62 32.09 37.95
CA ASN A 116 -23.17 30.78 37.49
C ASN A 116 -21.79 30.45 38.08
N GLU A 117 -21.77 29.72 39.20
CA GLU A 117 -20.52 29.37 39.88
C GLU A 117 -19.65 28.41 39.08
N CYS A 118 -20.21 27.68 38.10
CA CYS A 118 -19.45 26.79 37.23
C CYS A 118 -18.50 27.55 36.29
N LEU A 119 -18.72 28.86 36.06
CA LEU A 119 -17.82 29.68 35.23
C LEU A 119 -16.50 30.01 35.95
N ASP A 120 -16.46 29.93 37.27
CA ASP A 120 -15.24 30.10 38.05
C ASP A 120 -14.74 28.74 38.55
N SER A 121 -13.58 28.32 38.04
CA SER A 121 -12.88 27.11 38.50
C SER A 121 -13.78 25.87 38.60
N ASN A 122 -14.75 25.73 37.68
CA ASN A 122 -15.73 24.65 37.62
C ASN A 122 -16.56 24.48 38.92
N GLY A 123 -16.83 25.56 39.66
CA GLY A 123 -17.50 25.50 40.96
C GLY A 123 -16.71 24.74 42.04
N GLY A 124 -15.46 24.37 41.77
CA GLY A 124 -14.70 23.43 42.59
C GLY A 124 -15.21 21.99 42.53
N CYS A 125 -15.96 21.63 41.50
CA CYS A 125 -16.28 20.24 41.15
C CYS A 125 -15.07 19.57 40.49
N GLU A 126 -14.80 18.32 40.85
CA GLU A 126 -13.69 17.57 40.25
C GLU A 126 -13.93 17.26 38.77
N HIS A 127 -15.14 16.77 38.44
CA HIS A 127 -15.54 16.44 37.06
C HIS A 127 -16.51 17.48 36.48
N VAL A 128 -17.82 17.29 36.67
CA VAL A 128 -18.84 18.10 35.99
C VAL A 128 -19.57 18.99 36.98
N CYS A 129 -19.57 20.30 36.72
CA CYS A 129 -20.40 21.27 37.43
C CYS A 129 -21.69 21.58 36.65
N ASN A 130 -22.83 21.38 37.29
CA ASN A 130 -24.14 21.73 36.74
C ASN A 130 -24.71 22.94 37.48
N ASN A 131 -24.81 24.07 36.79
CA ASN A 131 -25.38 25.29 37.35
C ASN A 131 -26.89 25.14 37.59
N THR A 132 -27.36 25.58 38.75
CA THR A 132 -28.77 25.54 39.16
C THR A 132 -29.21 26.90 39.67
N LYS A 133 -30.52 27.15 39.78
CA LYS A 133 -30.97 28.47 40.27
C LYS A 133 -30.59 28.66 41.75
N GLY A 134 -29.71 29.60 42.03
CA GLY A 134 -29.19 30.00 43.34
C GLY A 134 -28.04 29.15 43.86
N SER A 135 -27.52 28.18 43.08
CA SER A 135 -26.41 27.29 43.47
C SER A 135 -25.92 26.42 42.30
N TYR A 136 -25.08 25.42 42.58
CA TYR A 136 -24.61 24.42 41.61
C TYR A 136 -24.51 23.04 42.26
N LEU A 137 -24.52 21.99 41.42
CA LEU A 137 -24.29 20.61 41.86
C LEU A 137 -23.17 19.97 41.04
N CYS A 138 -22.27 19.25 41.72
CA CYS A 138 -21.26 18.44 41.08
C CYS A 138 -21.80 17.05 40.71
N SER A 139 -21.34 16.51 39.59
CA SER A 139 -21.61 15.14 39.14
C SER A 139 -20.35 14.53 38.54
N CYS A 140 -20.29 13.20 38.48
CA CYS A 140 -19.12 12.46 38.01
C CYS A 140 -19.40 11.81 36.66
N GLU A 141 -18.35 11.72 35.83
CA GLU A 141 -18.34 10.98 34.58
C GLU A 141 -18.52 9.46 34.79
N GLU A 142 -18.78 8.73 33.70
CA GLU A 142 -19.01 7.29 33.74
C GLU A 142 -17.80 6.54 34.33
N GLY A 143 -18.08 5.57 35.22
CA GLY A 143 -17.04 4.87 35.96
C GLY A 143 -16.63 5.53 37.29
N TYR A 144 -17.28 6.63 37.68
CA TYR A 144 -17.04 7.33 38.95
C TYR A 144 -18.33 7.63 39.71
N ALA A 145 -18.22 7.73 41.04
CA ALA A 145 -19.31 8.12 41.94
C ALA A 145 -18.92 9.36 42.75
N LEU A 146 -19.89 10.23 43.00
CA LEU A 146 -19.69 11.45 43.78
C LEU A 146 -19.48 11.11 45.26
N ASN A 147 -18.40 11.63 45.83
CA ASN A 147 -18.05 11.43 47.23
C ASN A 147 -18.97 12.23 48.15
N GLU A 148 -18.92 11.94 49.46
CA GLU A 148 -19.77 12.59 50.48
C GLU A 148 -19.53 14.11 50.60
N ASP A 149 -18.38 14.61 50.14
CA ASP A 149 -18.08 16.04 50.09
C ASP A 149 -18.88 16.79 49.01
N GLY A 150 -19.61 16.06 48.15
CA GLY A 150 -20.43 16.59 47.08
C GLY A 150 -19.64 17.25 45.96
N ARG A 151 -18.31 17.03 45.87
CA ARG A 151 -17.42 17.71 44.93
C ARG A 151 -16.43 16.78 44.24
N THR A 152 -15.86 15.83 44.99
CA THR A 152 -14.86 14.89 44.47
C THR A 152 -15.51 13.59 44.00
N CYS A 153 -14.83 12.86 43.12
CA CYS A 153 -15.29 11.65 42.48
C CYS A 153 -14.36 10.48 42.86
N SER A 154 -14.92 9.28 43.03
CA SER A 154 -14.14 8.04 43.26
C SER A 154 -14.47 6.97 42.22
N ILE A 155 -13.47 6.21 41.81
CA ILE A 155 -13.59 5.18 40.77
C ILE A 155 -14.51 4.05 41.24
N THR A 156 -15.52 3.70 40.42
CA THR A 156 -16.50 2.62 40.66
C THR A 156 -16.66 1.65 39.48
N CYS A 157 -15.66 1.59 38.59
CA CYS A 157 -15.66 0.73 37.40
C CYS A 157 -15.82 -0.78 37.72
N GLY A 158 -16.46 -1.51 36.82
CA GLY A 158 -16.76 -2.94 36.96
C GLY A 158 -18.25 -3.23 36.96
N GLY A 159 -18.62 -4.48 37.23
CA GLY A 159 -20.01 -4.90 37.38
C GLY A 159 -20.31 -6.27 36.77
N ARG A 160 -21.57 -6.69 36.89
CA ARG A 160 -22.07 -7.95 36.31
C ARG A 160 -22.80 -7.68 35.01
N LEU A 161 -22.40 -8.38 33.96
CA LEU A 161 -22.89 -8.28 32.60
C LEU A 161 -23.60 -9.61 32.24
N THR A 162 -24.87 -9.54 31.85
CA THR A 162 -25.71 -10.75 31.63
C THR A 162 -26.32 -10.82 30.23
N GLU A 163 -26.17 -9.76 29.45
CA GLU A 163 -26.65 -9.68 28.07
C GLU A 163 -25.80 -10.57 27.15
N VAL A 164 -26.37 -11.01 26.03
CA VAL A 164 -25.67 -11.89 25.07
C VAL A 164 -24.53 -11.19 24.33
N SER A 165 -24.47 -9.87 24.40
CA SER A 165 -23.37 -9.05 23.90
C SER A 165 -23.36 -7.70 24.59
N GLY A 166 -22.21 -7.05 24.64
CA GLY A 166 -22.09 -5.68 25.14
C GLY A 166 -20.65 -5.18 25.05
N SER A 167 -20.41 -4.02 25.66
CA SER A 167 -19.09 -3.42 25.73
C SER A 167 -18.86 -2.79 27.11
N PHE A 168 -17.59 -2.69 27.50
CA PHE A 168 -17.16 -1.99 28.71
C PHE A 168 -15.74 -1.48 28.52
N HIS A 169 -15.37 -0.42 29.24
CA HIS A 169 -14.06 0.18 29.15
C HIS A 169 -13.53 0.62 30.51
N THR A 170 -12.22 0.88 30.59
CA THR A 170 -11.59 1.53 31.73
C THR A 170 -12.04 2.99 31.85
N PRO A 171 -12.03 3.58 33.05
CA PRO A 171 -12.33 5.01 33.21
C PRO A 171 -11.51 5.87 32.25
N ASP A 172 -12.13 6.95 31.77
CA ASP A 172 -11.56 7.97 30.87
C ASP A 172 -11.19 7.50 29.45
N TRP A 173 -11.32 6.20 29.10
CA TRP A 173 -11.06 5.72 27.73
C TRP A 173 -11.87 6.53 26.71
N PRO A 174 -11.29 7.02 25.60
CA PRO A 174 -9.99 6.68 25.01
C PRO A 174 -8.80 7.53 25.51
N LEU A 175 -8.96 8.28 26.60
CA LEU A 175 -7.87 8.98 27.29
C LEU A 175 -7.13 8.04 28.25
N SER A 176 -6.01 8.51 28.81
CA SER A 176 -5.26 7.75 29.80
C SER A 176 -6.10 7.46 31.04
N TYR A 177 -6.15 6.20 31.44
CA TYR A 177 -6.81 5.77 32.67
C TYR A 177 -6.19 6.42 33.92
N PRO A 178 -6.91 6.46 35.05
CA PRO A 178 -6.51 7.19 36.26
C PRO A 178 -5.13 6.84 36.79
N THR A 179 -4.48 7.84 37.38
CA THR A 179 -3.13 7.70 37.95
C THR A 179 -3.11 7.25 39.41
N GLU A 180 -4.25 6.91 39.98
CA GLU A 180 -4.38 6.33 41.31
C GLU A 180 -4.46 4.79 41.25
N ASP A 181 -4.33 4.12 42.40
CA ASP A 181 -4.46 2.67 42.44
C ASP A 181 -5.95 2.29 42.37
N PHE A 182 -6.36 1.51 41.36
CA PHE A 182 -7.73 1.02 41.24
C PHE A 182 -7.80 -0.38 40.61
N VAL A 183 -8.92 -1.05 40.83
CA VAL A 183 -9.23 -2.35 40.24
C VAL A 183 -10.66 -2.32 39.72
N CYS A 184 -10.83 -2.57 38.42
CA CYS A 184 -12.12 -2.82 37.81
C CYS A 184 -12.30 -4.32 37.62
N GLU A 185 -13.46 -4.85 37.98
CA GLU A 185 -13.81 -6.25 37.77
C GLU A 185 -15.15 -6.36 37.03
N TRP A 186 -15.12 -6.95 35.83
CA TRP A 186 -16.31 -7.26 35.07
C TRP A 186 -16.55 -8.76 35.04
N VAL A 187 -17.75 -9.17 35.44
CA VAL A 187 -18.19 -10.57 35.44
C VAL A 187 -19.24 -10.73 34.34
N ILE A 188 -18.91 -11.49 33.30
CA ILE A 188 -19.83 -11.84 32.23
C ILE A 188 -20.43 -13.21 32.54
N ASP A 189 -21.73 -13.27 32.81
CA ASP A 189 -22.45 -14.51 33.17
C ASP A 189 -23.78 -14.57 32.40
N ILE A 190 -23.78 -15.29 31.28
CA ILE A 190 -24.90 -15.35 30.35
C ILE A 190 -25.72 -16.60 30.65
N GLU A 191 -26.92 -16.44 31.22
CA GLU A 191 -27.73 -17.58 31.67
C GLU A 191 -28.49 -18.27 30.52
N ASN A 192 -28.99 -17.51 29.54
CA ASN A 192 -30.00 -17.96 28.57
C ASN A 192 -29.45 -18.54 27.25
N THR A 193 -28.23 -19.05 27.23
CA THR A 193 -27.63 -19.71 26.05
C THR A 193 -27.24 -21.15 26.35
N THR A 194 -27.42 -22.04 25.37
CA THR A 194 -26.95 -23.43 25.37
C THR A 194 -25.71 -23.55 24.50
N ASP A 195 -24.67 -24.24 24.98
CA ASP A 195 -23.43 -24.54 24.25
C ASP A 195 -22.82 -23.32 23.51
N SER A 196 -22.58 -22.25 24.26
CA SER A 196 -21.97 -21.01 23.74
C SER A 196 -20.70 -20.66 24.53
N VAL A 197 -19.76 -20.05 23.85
CA VAL A 197 -18.59 -19.38 24.43
C VAL A 197 -18.75 -17.87 24.35
N ILE A 198 -17.90 -17.13 25.05
CA ILE A 198 -17.81 -15.67 24.94
C ILE A 198 -16.58 -15.34 24.10
N GLU A 199 -16.79 -14.61 23.02
CA GLU A 199 -15.74 -13.93 22.26
C GLU A 199 -15.52 -12.55 22.88
N ILE A 200 -14.25 -12.23 23.15
CA ILE A 200 -13.77 -10.97 23.73
C ILE A 200 -12.87 -10.30 22.69
N ILE A 201 -13.26 -9.10 22.29
CA ILE A 201 -12.58 -8.28 21.29
C ILE A 201 -12.10 -7.01 21.97
N PHE A 202 -10.83 -6.67 21.80
CA PHE A 202 -10.24 -5.43 22.31
C PHE A 202 -10.37 -4.35 21.23
N ASP A 203 -10.96 -3.22 21.57
CA ASP A 203 -11.10 -2.08 20.65
C ASP A 203 -9.80 -1.25 20.60
N GLU A 204 -9.55 -0.61 19.46
CA GLU A 204 -8.52 0.42 19.30
C GLU A 204 -9.08 1.80 19.68
N PRO A 205 -8.31 2.66 20.40
CA PRO A 205 -6.94 2.45 20.80
C PRO A 205 -6.80 1.61 22.08
N PHE A 206 -5.76 0.76 22.12
CA PHE A 206 -5.38 -0.02 23.30
C PHE A 206 -4.02 0.42 23.84
N GLY A 207 -3.89 0.55 25.15
CA GLY A 207 -2.56 0.74 25.73
C GLY A 207 -2.52 0.76 27.24
N ILE A 208 -1.73 -0.13 27.80
CA ILE A 208 -1.51 -0.28 29.24
C ILE A 208 -0.02 -0.11 29.54
N TYR A 209 0.30 0.49 30.68
CA TYR A 209 1.69 0.62 31.12
C TYR A 209 2.31 -0.76 31.44
N GLY A 210 3.36 -1.12 30.69
CA GLY A 210 3.97 -2.44 30.78
C GLY A 210 5.16 -2.56 31.71
N SER A 211 5.08 -3.53 32.62
CA SER A 211 6.26 -4.18 33.20
C SER A 211 6.50 -5.52 32.48
N PRO A 212 7.74 -6.05 32.43
CA PRO A 212 8.03 -7.31 31.74
C PRO A 212 7.21 -8.52 32.23
N THR A 213 6.64 -8.43 33.42
CA THR A 213 5.86 -9.49 34.08
C THR A 213 4.39 -9.13 34.30
N CYS A 214 3.92 -8.00 33.78
CA CYS A 214 2.56 -7.47 33.98
C CYS A 214 2.09 -7.51 35.45
N GLN A 215 3.00 -7.17 36.38
CA GLN A 215 2.70 -7.20 37.83
C GLN A 215 2.07 -5.91 38.34
N THR A 216 2.32 -4.80 37.65
CA THR A 216 1.82 -3.47 37.99
C THR A 216 0.43 -3.26 37.41
N ASP A 217 0.38 -2.85 36.15
CA ASP A 217 -0.84 -2.53 35.43
C ASP A 217 -1.08 -3.62 34.42
N TYR A 218 -2.32 -4.12 34.34
CA TYR A 218 -2.67 -5.16 33.41
C TYR A 218 -4.18 -5.26 33.23
N VAL A 219 -4.57 -5.82 32.09
CA VAL A 219 -5.87 -6.46 31.90
C VAL A 219 -5.67 -7.97 31.85
N GLU A 220 -6.50 -8.70 32.58
CA GLU A 220 -6.46 -10.15 32.63
C GLU A 220 -7.86 -10.71 32.36
N VAL A 221 -7.93 -11.65 31.41
CA VAL A 221 -9.15 -12.34 31.02
C VAL A 221 -9.11 -13.76 31.58
N LEU A 222 -10.13 -14.13 32.35
CA LEU A 222 -10.25 -15.42 33.01
C LEU A 222 -11.40 -16.26 32.41
N ASP A 223 -11.16 -17.54 32.22
CA ASP A 223 -12.08 -18.53 31.66
C ASP A 223 -13.08 -19.06 32.69
N GLY A 224 -13.92 -18.16 33.20
CA GLY A 224 -14.90 -18.45 34.25
C GLY A 224 -15.10 -17.27 35.21
N VAL A 225 -15.96 -17.47 36.22
CA VAL A 225 -16.28 -16.44 37.23
C VAL A 225 -15.58 -16.66 38.58
N GLU A 226 -15.01 -17.83 38.80
CA GLU A 226 -14.39 -18.22 40.07
C GLU A 226 -12.96 -17.68 40.18
N ASP A 227 -12.45 -17.52 41.41
CA ASP A 227 -11.06 -17.10 41.65
C ASP A 227 -10.00 -18.08 41.15
N SER A 228 -10.38 -19.34 40.99
CA SER A 228 -9.53 -20.40 40.44
C SER A 228 -9.64 -20.54 38.91
N SER A 229 -10.42 -19.68 38.24
CA SER A 229 -10.62 -19.76 36.79
C SER A 229 -9.30 -19.59 36.05
N PRO A 230 -9.01 -20.41 35.02
CA PRO A 230 -7.79 -20.29 34.23
C PRO A 230 -7.64 -18.92 33.56
N SER A 231 -6.42 -18.38 33.51
CA SER A 231 -6.12 -17.16 32.76
C SER A 231 -5.99 -17.47 31.26
N LEU A 232 -6.77 -16.77 30.43
CA LEU A 232 -6.72 -16.84 28.96
C LEU A 232 -5.72 -15.87 28.37
N GLY A 233 -5.40 -14.80 29.09
CA GLY A 233 -4.49 -13.78 28.65
C GLY A 233 -4.32 -12.68 29.68
N LYS A 234 -3.07 -12.27 29.89
CA LYS A 234 -2.70 -11.14 30.74
C LYS A 234 -1.87 -10.16 29.93
N HIS A 235 -2.37 -8.95 29.76
CA HIS A 235 -1.83 -7.98 28.83
C HIS A 235 -1.49 -6.69 29.55
N CYS A 236 -0.32 -6.13 29.23
CA CYS A 236 0.17 -4.88 29.80
C CYS A 236 1.04 -4.11 28.78
N TYR A 237 0.69 -4.17 27.50
CA TYR A 237 1.49 -3.55 26.44
C TYR A 237 0.65 -2.53 25.66
N THR A 238 1.22 -1.94 24.62
CA THR A 238 0.61 -0.86 23.83
C THR A 238 0.07 -1.30 22.46
N SER A 239 0.14 -2.59 22.14
CA SER A 239 -0.47 -3.18 20.93
C SER A 239 -1.79 -3.86 21.29
N THR A 240 -2.81 -3.76 20.45
CA THR A 240 -4.10 -4.44 20.70
C THR A 240 -3.95 -5.96 20.67
N PRO A 241 -4.40 -6.69 21.72
CA PRO A 241 -4.39 -8.15 21.72
C PRO A 241 -5.32 -8.74 20.66
N SER A 242 -5.01 -9.96 20.20
CA SER A 242 -5.94 -10.74 19.37
C SER A 242 -7.21 -11.10 20.15
N PRO A 243 -8.36 -11.29 19.47
CA PRO A 243 -9.59 -11.73 20.12
C PRO A 243 -9.39 -13.01 20.93
N ILE A 244 -10.06 -13.10 22.07
CA ILE A 244 -9.97 -14.21 23.02
C ILE A 244 -11.33 -14.90 23.12
N ALA A 245 -11.33 -16.23 23.13
CA ALA A 245 -12.53 -17.03 23.32
C ALA A 245 -12.45 -17.84 24.61
N THR A 246 -13.51 -17.79 25.42
CA THR A 246 -13.67 -18.64 26.60
C THR A 246 -14.03 -20.07 26.23
N SER A 247 -14.04 -20.98 27.20
CA SER A 247 -14.57 -22.34 27.08
C SER A 247 -16.03 -22.46 27.50
N SER A 248 -16.63 -21.40 28.02
CA SER A 248 -18.01 -21.38 28.52
C SER A 248 -18.67 -20.02 28.36
N LYS A 249 -19.97 -19.93 28.63
CA LYS A 249 -20.76 -18.68 28.66
C LYS A 249 -20.47 -17.76 29.84
N ARG A 250 -19.30 -17.92 30.46
CA ARG A 250 -18.85 -17.23 31.67
C ARG A 250 -17.42 -16.75 31.51
N ALA A 251 -17.18 -15.50 31.85
CA ALA A 251 -15.87 -14.88 31.81
C ALA A 251 -15.72 -13.87 32.96
N ARG A 252 -14.49 -13.62 33.36
CA ARG A 252 -14.18 -12.53 34.28
C ARG A 252 -13.00 -11.74 33.76
N VAL A 253 -13.15 -10.42 33.67
CA VAL A 253 -12.12 -9.51 33.18
C VAL A 253 -11.72 -8.58 34.31
N ILE A 254 -10.43 -8.55 34.61
CA ILE A 254 -9.86 -7.75 35.69
C ILE A 254 -8.92 -6.74 35.07
N PHE A 255 -9.16 -5.45 35.32
CA PHE A 255 -8.21 -4.40 35.03
C PHE A 255 -7.64 -3.86 36.33
N LYS A 256 -6.31 -3.80 36.44
CA LYS A 256 -5.62 -3.21 37.57
C LYS A 256 -4.75 -2.04 37.09
N GLY A 257 -4.94 -0.87 37.67
CA GLY A 257 -4.09 0.31 37.48
C GLY A 257 -3.34 0.66 38.77
N SER A 258 -2.11 1.15 38.65
CA SER A 258 -1.31 1.61 39.79
C SER A 258 -0.72 3.01 39.61
N SER A 259 -0.70 3.75 40.71
CA SER A 259 -0.04 5.04 40.91
C SER A 259 1.47 5.07 40.67
N ARG A 260 2.13 3.90 40.53
CA ARG A 260 3.57 3.83 40.19
C ARG A 260 3.87 4.16 38.73
N SER A 261 2.86 4.30 37.88
CA SER A 261 2.98 4.48 36.42
C SER A 261 3.33 5.92 35.98
N GLN A 262 3.78 6.79 36.90
CA GLN A 262 4.02 8.24 36.71
C GLN A 262 5.22 8.65 35.82
N ARG A 263 5.63 7.89 34.79
CA ARG A 263 6.71 8.32 33.89
C ARG A 263 6.42 8.06 32.41
N GLN A 264 6.17 9.17 31.71
CA GLN A 264 6.18 9.38 30.25
C GLN A 264 4.96 8.84 29.47
N GLN A 265 4.01 9.76 29.31
CA GLN A 265 2.79 9.66 28.50
C GLN A 265 3.10 9.74 27.01
N ASN A 266 3.16 8.60 26.33
CA ASN A 266 2.70 8.51 24.95
C ASN A 266 2.10 7.11 24.77
N ASN A 267 0.84 7.04 24.31
CA ASN A 267 0.13 5.82 23.92
C ASN A 267 -0.37 4.88 25.05
N ILE A 268 -0.72 5.41 26.22
CA ILE A 268 -1.38 4.66 27.30
C ILE A 268 -2.79 5.22 27.47
N VAL A 269 -3.79 4.47 27.02
CA VAL A 269 -5.20 4.91 26.90
C VAL A 269 -6.17 3.96 27.61
N GLY A 270 -5.66 2.89 28.23
CA GLY A 270 -6.48 1.87 28.87
C GLY A 270 -7.02 0.85 27.87
N VAL A 271 -8.25 0.39 28.13
CA VAL A 271 -8.87 -0.73 27.41
C VAL A 271 -10.35 -0.44 27.19
N SER A 272 -10.82 -0.67 25.97
CA SER A 272 -12.23 -0.92 25.66
C SER A 272 -12.37 -2.34 25.13
N ILE A 273 -13.38 -3.06 25.61
CA ILE A 273 -13.66 -4.45 25.23
C ILE A 273 -15.11 -4.56 24.77
N GLN A 274 -15.31 -5.24 23.66
CA GLN A 274 -16.59 -5.78 23.22
C GLN A 274 -16.63 -7.27 23.50
N TYR A 275 -17.78 -7.78 23.94
CA TYR A 275 -17.99 -9.20 24.13
C TYR A 275 -19.29 -9.65 23.45
N SER A 276 -19.31 -10.90 22.97
CA SER A 276 -20.52 -11.52 22.45
C SER A 276 -20.52 -13.03 22.65
N ALA A 277 -21.70 -13.61 22.91
CA ALA A 277 -21.89 -15.05 22.95
C ALA A 277 -21.88 -15.62 21.52
N LYS A 278 -21.01 -16.60 21.28
CA LYS A 278 -20.89 -17.34 20.03
C LYS A 278 -21.19 -18.82 20.25
N PRO A 279 -21.83 -19.51 19.30
CA PRO A 279 -22.00 -20.97 19.37
C PRO A 279 -20.63 -21.67 19.49
N ALA A 280 -20.55 -22.70 20.34
CA ALA A 280 -19.35 -23.54 20.47
C ALA A 280 -19.39 -24.70 19.46
N VAL A 281 -19.54 -24.37 18.17
CA VAL A 281 -19.64 -25.34 17.08
C VAL A 281 -18.29 -25.39 16.37
N ASN A 282 -17.76 -26.58 16.13
CA ASN A 282 -16.60 -26.71 15.24
C ASN A 282 -17.07 -26.65 13.79
N GLU A 283 -16.88 -25.49 13.15
CA GLU A 283 -17.33 -25.28 11.78
C GLU A 283 -16.54 -26.10 10.75
N CYS A 284 -15.33 -26.54 11.09
CA CYS A 284 -14.48 -27.34 10.21
C CYS A 284 -14.98 -28.78 10.01
N GLU A 285 -15.84 -29.29 10.91
CA GLU A 285 -16.40 -30.64 10.77
C GLU A 285 -17.46 -30.74 9.64
N THR A 286 -18.00 -29.61 9.21
CA THR A 286 -19.00 -29.55 8.13
C THR A 286 -18.42 -28.81 6.93
N ASP A 287 -18.28 -29.50 5.80
CA ASP A 287 -17.77 -28.92 4.54
C ASP A 287 -16.44 -28.15 4.71
N ASN A 288 -15.58 -28.58 5.65
CA ASN A 288 -14.32 -27.90 5.98
C ASN A 288 -14.52 -26.40 6.31
N GLY A 289 -15.64 -26.02 6.94
CA GLY A 289 -15.99 -24.61 7.19
C GLY A 289 -16.16 -23.79 5.90
N GLY A 290 -16.37 -24.43 4.74
CA GLY A 290 -16.33 -23.78 3.42
C GLY A 290 -14.93 -23.32 2.99
N CYS A 291 -13.86 -23.73 3.68
CA CYS A 291 -12.49 -23.41 3.30
C CYS A 291 -12.03 -24.28 2.12
N ALA A 292 -11.41 -23.66 1.10
CA ALA A 292 -10.88 -24.39 -0.05
C ALA A 292 -9.75 -25.36 0.33
N HIS A 293 -8.87 -24.97 1.26
CA HIS A 293 -7.72 -25.76 1.70
C HIS A 293 -7.82 -26.17 3.17
N ILE A 294 -7.37 -25.32 4.09
CA ILE A 294 -7.21 -25.68 5.50
C ILE A 294 -8.18 -24.87 6.34
N CYS A 295 -9.10 -25.54 7.04
CA CYS A 295 -9.90 -24.95 8.10
C CYS A 295 -9.23 -25.13 9.46
N LYS A 296 -9.12 -24.05 10.22
CA LYS A 296 -8.65 -24.06 11.60
C LYS A 296 -9.77 -23.58 12.51
N ASP A 297 -10.32 -24.53 13.24
CA ASP A 297 -11.34 -24.29 14.25
C ASP A 297 -10.75 -23.52 15.43
N SER A 298 -11.57 -22.64 16.02
CA SER A 298 -11.26 -21.92 17.24
C SER A 298 -12.51 -21.90 18.12
N LYS A 299 -12.36 -21.67 19.43
CA LYS A 299 -13.50 -21.86 20.35
C LYS A 299 -14.72 -20.96 20.05
N SER A 300 -14.52 -19.79 19.42
CA SER A 300 -15.59 -18.82 19.09
C SER A 300 -15.86 -18.63 17.60
N SER A 301 -15.06 -19.24 16.72
CA SER A 301 -15.06 -18.99 15.27
C SER A 301 -14.15 -20.02 14.58
N TYR A 302 -13.88 -19.84 13.31
CA TYR A 302 -12.88 -20.60 12.56
C TYR A 302 -12.19 -19.68 11.56
N SER A 303 -11.07 -20.16 11.00
CA SER A 303 -10.33 -19.42 9.99
C SER A 303 -9.85 -20.35 8.89
N CYS A 304 -9.90 -19.88 7.64
CA CYS A 304 -9.31 -20.57 6.53
C CYS A 304 -7.87 -20.13 6.31
N SER A 305 -7.03 -21.07 5.90
CA SER A 305 -5.66 -20.82 5.45
C SER A 305 -5.34 -21.68 4.24
N CYS A 306 -4.35 -21.25 3.46
CA CYS A 306 -3.95 -21.91 2.23
C CYS A 306 -2.68 -22.75 2.44
N HIS A 307 -2.53 -23.81 1.64
CA HIS A 307 -1.26 -24.51 1.49
C HIS A 307 -0.17 -23.58 0.94
N GLU A 308 1.09 -23.97 1.10
CA GLU A 308 2.22 -23.24 0.48
C GLU A 308 2.02 -23.13 -1.05
N GLY A 309 2.43 -22.00 -1.63
CA GLY A 309 2.20 -21.68 -3.04
C GLY A 309 0.85 -21.02 -3.35
N PHE A 310 0.00 -20.80 -2.34
CA PHE A 310 -1.31 -20.17 -2.52
C PHE A 310 -1.53 -19.00 -1.56
N THR A 311 -2.34 -18.03 -1.98
CA THR A 311 -2.79 -16.91 -1.16
C THR A 311 -4.30 -16.99 -0.90
N LEU A 312 -4.71 -16.56 0.30
CA LEU A 312 -6.13 -16.52 0.68
C LEU A 312 -6.82 -15.36 -0.03
N SER A 313 -7.95 -15.65 -0.67
CA SER A 313 -8.75 -14.69 -1.42
C SER A 313 -9.47 -13.71 -0.48
N GLU A 314 -10.01 -12.62 -1.04
CA GLU A 314 -10.73 -11.59 -0.27
C GLU A 314 -11.97 -12.14 0.46
N ASP A 315 -12.56 -13.21 -0.05
CA ASP A 315 -13.68 -13.92 0.59
C ASP A 315 -13.27 -14.67 1.87
N LYS A 316 -11.97 -14.78 2.16
CA LYS A 316 -11.37 -15.51 3.28
C LYS A 316 -11.65 -17.01 3.28
N HIS A 317 -12.08 -17.58 2.16
CA HIS A 317 -12.39 -19.01 2.03
C HIS A 317 -11.62 -19.68 0.89
N ASN A 318 -11.51 -19.00 -0.25
CA ASN A 318 -10.85 -19.55 -1.44
C ASN A 318 -9.35 -19.28 -1.43
N CYS A 319 -8.60 -20.17 -2.07
CA CYS A 319 -7.17 -20.06 -2.25
C CYS A 319 -6.86 -19.87 -3.73
N SER A 320 -6.12 -18.82 -4.07
CA SER A 320 -5.62 -18.58 -5.42
C SER A 320 -4.15 -18.89 -5.49
N ASP A 321 -3.74 -19.53 -6.58
CA ASP A 321 -2.35 -19.78 -6.90
C ASP A 321 -1.51 -18.50 -6.85
N ILE A 322 -0.32 -18.57 -6.28
CA ILE A 322 0.66 -17.48 -6.33
C ILE A 322 1.47 -17.69 -7.61
N ASP A 323 1.22 -16.87 -8.62
CA ASP A 323 2.04 -16.91 -9.83
C ASP A 323 3.45 -16.36 -9.54
N GLU A 324 4.40 -17.24 -9.25
CA GLU A 324 5.77 -16.84 -8.94
C GLU A 324 6.46 -16.23 -10.17
N CYS A 325 6.08 -16.62 -11.39
CA CYS A 325 6.65 -16.07 -12.63
C CYS A 325 6.22 -14.62 -12.88
N SER A 326 5.11 -14.18 -12.29
CA SER A 326 4.70 -12.77 -12.28
C SER A 326 5.46 -11.91 -11.24
N THR A 327 6.27 -12.53 -10.37
CA THR A 327 7.07 -11.81 -9.38
C THR A 327 8.49 -11.53 -9.88
N ASN A 328 9.00 -10.32 -9.62
CA ASN A 328 10.41 -10.01 -9.86
C ASN A 328 11.27 -10.76 -8.83
N GLY A 329 11.90 -11.86 -9.25
CA GLY A 329 12.81 -12.64 -8.39
C GLY A 329 12.53 -14.14 -8.27
N HIS A 330 11.77 -14.74 -9.18
CA HIS A 330 11.53 -16.21 -9.21
C HIS A 330 12.82 -17.06 -9.28
N GLY A 331 13.95 -16.49 -9.68
CA GLY A 331 15.25 -17.16 -9.56
C GLY A 331 15.45 -18.32 -10.54
N CYS A 332 14.76 -18.28 -11.68
CA CYS A 332 15.12 -19.01 -12.89
C CYS A 332 16.09 -18.15 -13.70
N GLU A 333 17.12 -18.76 -14.28
CA GLU A 333 18.08 -18.05 -15.12
C GLU A 333 17.47 -17.56 -16.43
N ASP A 334 16.59 -18.37 -17.03
CA ASP A 334 16.01 -18.11 -18.35
C ASP A 334 14.48 -18.13 -18.34
N VAL A 335 13.85 -19.30 -18.52
CA VAL A 335 12.38 -19.42 -18.62
C VAL A 335 11.77 -19.81 -17.27
N CYS A 336 10.70 -19.13 -16.87
CA CYS A 336 9.86 -19.52 -15.73
C CYS A 336 8.54 -20.10 -16.22
N ILE A 337 8.12 -21.22 -15.63
CA ILE A 337 6.86 -21.92 -15.94
C ILE A 337 6.05 -22.02 -14.65
N ASN A 338 4.97 -21.23 -14.56
CA ASN A 338 4.04 -21.26 -13.44
C ASN A 338 3.16 -22.52 -13.49
N SER A 339 2.91 -23.11 -12.33
CA SER A 339 2.05 -24.27 -12.16
C SER A 339 1.21 -24.13 -10.89
N GLU A 340 0.13 -24.91 -10.76
CA GLU A 340 -0.73 -24.77 -9.58
C GLU A 340 0.01 -25.17 -8.29
N GLY A 341 0.22 -24.21 -7.40
CA GLY A 341 0.92 -24.32 -6.12
C GLY A 341 2.45 -24.26 -6.20
N SER A 342 3.04 -24.03 -7.37
CA SER A 342 4.51 -23.97 -7.53
C SER A 342 4.93 -23.43 -8.90
N TYR A 343 6.24 -23.39 -9.16
CA TYR A 343 6.78 -23.08 -10.49
C TYR A 343 8.02 -23.93 -10.77
N SER A 344 8.40 -23.99 -12.04
CA SER A 344 9.62 -24.66 -12.49
C SER A 344 10.39 -23.79 -13.48
N CYS A 345 11.70 -23.98 -13.55
CA CYS A 345 12.53 -23.30 -14.52
C CYS A 345 12.72 -24.16 -15.77
N GLY A 346 12.76 -23.51 -16.92
CA GLY A 346 13.09 -24.09 -18.21
C GLY A 346 14.23 -23.31 -18.88
N CYS A 347 14.73 -23.86 -19.98
CA CYS A 347 15.78 -23.24 -20.78
C CYS A 347 15.33 -23.13 -22.23
N SER A 348 15.80 -22.09 -22.90
CA SER A 348 15.61 -21.87 -24.34
C SER A 348 16.31 -22.95 -25.17
N ASP A 349 15.92 -23.05 -26.44
CA ASP A 349 16.48 -24.03 -27.38
C ASP A 349 18.02 -23.92 -27.48
N GLY A 350 18.71 -25.05 -27.34
CA GLY A 350 20.18 -25.11 -27.30
C GLY A 350 20.78 -25.08 -25.89
N TYR A 351 19.94 -25.10 -24.85
CA TYR A 351 20.33 -25.17 -23.45
C TYR A 351 19.59 -26.29 -22.71
N ALA A 352 20.23 -26.83 -21.67
CA ALA A 352 19.64 -27.80 -20.76
C ALA A 352 19.68 -27.29 -19.32
N LEU A 353 18.62 -27.60 -18.57
CA LEU A 353 18.51 -27.24 -17.16
C LEU A 353 19.53 -28.04 -16.34
N ASN A 354 20.29 -27.35 -15.52
CA ASN A 354 21.30 -27.94 -14.64
C ASN A 354 20.66 -28.71 -13.47
N GLU A 355 21.46 -29.48 -12.74
CA GLU A 355 21.00 -30.27 -11.57
C GLU A 355 20.40 -29.40 -10.45
N ASP A 356 20.74 -28.10 -10.41
CA ASP A 356 20.15 -27.15 -9.46
C ASP A 356 18.69 -26.78 -9.79
N GLY A 357 18.18 -27.21 -10.96
CA GLY A 357 16.83 -26.95 -11.43
C GLY A 357 16.53 -25.48 -11.73
N ARG A 358 17.56 -24.62 -11.84
CA ARG A 358 17.40 -23.16 -11.98
C ARG A 358 18.27 -22.54 -13.06
N THR A 359 19.51 -23.02 -13.20
CA THR A 359 20.48 -22.51 -14.17
C THR A 359 20.50 -23.35 -15.43
N CYS A 360 20.91 -22.75 -16.54
CA CYS A 360 20.95 -23.37 -17.85
C CYS A 360 22.41 -23.51 -18.30
N SER A 361 22.77 -24.66 -18.87
CA SER A 361 24.06 -24.87 -19.54
C SER A 361 23.85 -25.18 -21.00
N ILE A 362 24.83 -24.82 -21.82
CA ILE A 362 24.78 -25.01 -23.27
C ILE A 362 24.67 -26.51 -23.56
N SER A 363 23.61 -26.90 -24.26
CA SER A 363 23.36 -28.26 -24.71
C SER A 363 22.94 -28.22 -26.17
N CYS A 364 23.93 -28.27 -27.05
CA CYS A 364 23.76 -28.18 -28.49
C CYS A 364 24.45 -29.35 -29.20
N GLY A 365 23.89 -29.75 -30.34
CA GLY A 365 24.32 -30.95 -31.06
C GLY A 365 23.27 -32.05 -31.03
N GLY A 366 23.65 -33.22 -31.52
CA GLY A 366 22.79 -34.40 -31.57
C GLY A 366 22.94 -35.19 -32.86
N ARG A 367 22.21 -36.32 -32.94
CA ARG A 367 22.18 -37.18 -34.12
C ARG A 367 20.94 -36.89 -34.96
N LEU A 368 21.16 -36.66 -36.25
CA LEU A 368 20.15 -36.29 -37.24
C LEU A 368 20.03 -37.42 -38.27
N THR A 369 18.88 -38.08 -38.33
CA THR A 369 18.65 -39.27 -39.18
C THR A 369 17.66 -39.05 -40.33
N GLU A 370 17.04 -37.87 -40.38
CA GLU A 370 16.06 -37.51 -41.41
C GLU A 370 16.74 -37.17 -42.75
N VAL A 371 16.02 -37.34 -43.87
CA VAL A 371 16.57 -37.06 -45.22
C VAL A 371 16.89 -35.58 -45.49
N SER A 372 16.36 -34.69 -44.65
CA SER A 372 16.68 -33.27 -44.63
C SER A 372 16.30 -32.69 -43.29
N GLY A 373 16.97 -31.62 -42.89
CA GLY A 373 16.64 -30.91 -41.66
C GLY A 373 17.49 -29.66 -41.49
N SER A 374 17.36 -29.03 -40.33
CA SER A 374 18.11 -27.84 -39.99
C SER A 374 18.54 -27.85 -38.53
N PHE A 375 19.66 -27.20 -38.24
CA PHE A 375 20.17 -26.98 -36.89
C PHE A 375 20.91 -25.65 -36.83
N HIS A 376 21.05 -25.09 -35.64
CA HIS A 376 21.72 -23.81 -35.45
C HIS A 376 22.52 -23.79 -34.16
N THR A 377 23.45 -22.83 -34.05
CA THR A 377 24.14 -22.52 -32.79
C THR A 377 23.14 -21.99 -31.75
N PRO A 378 23.42 -22.15 -30.43
CA PRO A 378 22.59 -21.53 -29.39
C PRO A 378 22.38 -20.03 -29.67
N ASP A 379 21.21 -19.53 -29.30
CA ASP A 379 20.77 -18.14 -29.45
C ASP A 379 20.61 -17.59 -30.89
N TRP A 380 20.91 -18.35 -31.95
CA TRP A 380 20.68 -17.90 -33.32
C TRP A 380 19.20 -17.48 -33.53
N PRO A 381 18.88 -16.30 -34.12
CA PRO A 381 19.73 -15.42 -34.93
C PRO A 381 20.44 -14.30 -34.14
N LEU A 382 20.51 -14.41 -32.81
CA LEU A 382 21.35 -13.56 -31.96
C LEU A 382 22.77 -14.13 -31.85
N SER A 383 23.63 -13.45 -31.09
CA SER A 383 24.99 -13.91 -30.87
C SER A 383 25.04 -15.20 -30.06
N TYR A 384 25.76 -16.20 -30.58
CA TYR A 384 26.06 -17.41 -29.82
C TYR A 384 26.85 -17.09 -28.54
N PRO A 385 26.81 -17.97 -27.53
CA PRO A 385 27.39 -17.73 -26.21
C PRO A 385 28.87 -17.36 -26.23
N THR A 386 29.30 -16.58 -25.24
CA THR A 386 30.70 -16.17 -25.10
C THR A 386 31.55 -17.19 -24.36
N GLU A 387 30.95 -18.17 -23.69
CA GLU A 387 31.68 -19.21 -22.96
C GLU A 387 32.30 -20.23 -23.93
N ASP A 388 33.25 -21.04 -23.46
CA ASP A 388 33.82 -22.12 -24.26
C ASP A 388 32.79 -23.25 -24.40
N PHE A 389 32.35 -23.55 -25.63
CA PHE A 389 31.45 -24.67 -25.90
C PHE A 389 31.73 -25.34 -27.24
N VAL A 390 31.28 -26.59 -27.35
CA VAL A 390 31.35 -27.37 -28.58
C VAL A 390 29.98 -27.97 -28.86
N CYS A 391 29.45 -27.68 -30.04
CA CYS A 391 28.27 -28.36 -30.56
C CYS A 391 28.68 -29.38 -31.61
N GLU A 392 28.13 -30.58 -31.53
CA GLU A 392 28.39 -31.64 -32.51
C GLU A 392 27.09 -32.17 -33.10
N TRP A 393 26.88 -31.96 -34.39
CA TRP A 393 25.75 -32.54 -35.13
C TRP A 393 26.24 -33.66 -36.03
N VAL A 394 25.70 -34.86 -35.83
CA VAL A 394 26.02 -36.05 -36.61
C VAL A 394 24.85 -36.36 -37.52
N ILE A 395 25.01 -36.11 -38.82
CA ILE A 395 24.04 -36.48 -39.85
C ILE A 395 24.36 -37.92 -40.26
N ASP A 396 23.48 -38.84 -39.93
CA ASP A 396 23.67 -40.28 -40.17
C ASP A 396 22.39 -40.89 -40.72
N ILE A 397 22.23 -40.83 -42.03
CA ILE A 397 21.05 -41.29 -42.74
C ILE A 397 21.33 -42.71 -43.25
N GLU A 398 20.52 -43.66 -42.79
CA GLU A 398 20.78 -45.09 -42.99
C GLU A 398 20.86 -45.49 -44.48
N ASN A 399 22.05 -45.98 -44.84
CA ASN A 399 22.40 -46.88 -45.94
C ASN A 399 21.86 -46.55 -47.34
N THR A 400 22.19 -45.36 -47.83
CA THR A 400 22.11 -45.01 -49.25
C THR A 400 23.52 -44.88 -49.83
N THR A 401 24.02 -45.91 -50.54
CA THR A 401 25.37 -45.91 -51.12
C THR A 401 25.57 -44.85 -52.22
N ASP A 402 24.48 -44.47 -52.88
CA ASP A 402 24.45 -43.54 -54.01
C ASP A 402 23.84 -42.19 -53.62
N SER A 403 24.18 -41.67 -52.44
CA SER A 403 23.71 -40.36 -52.00
C SER A 403 24.79 -39.59 -51.25
N VAL A 404 24.65 -38.27 -51.27
CA VAL A 404 25.50 -37.28 -50.61
C VAL A 404 24.64 -36.35 -49.77
N ILE A 405 25.25 -35.67 -48.82
CA ILE A 405 24.62 -34.61 -48.04
C ILE A 405 25.08 -33.27 -48.63
N GLU A 406 24.11 -32.47 -49.06
CA GLU A 406 24.28 -31.05 -49.37
C GLU A 406 24.04 -30.24 -48.10
N ILE A 407 25.08 -29.53 -47.66
CA ILE A 407 25.07 -28.67 -46.48
C ILE A 407 25.08 -27.23 -46.94
N SER A 408 24.06 -26.46 -46.53
CA SER A 408 23.87 -25.07 -46.89
C SER A 408 23.73 -24.21 -45.63
N PHE A 409 24.28 -23.01 -45.67
CA PHE A 409 24.19 -22.05 -44.57
C PHE A 409 23.06 -21.04 -44.87
N ASN A 410 22.27 -20.72 -43.84
CA ASN A 410 21.23 -19.70 -43.88
C ASN A 410 21.73 -18.35 -43.40
N ASP A 411 20.99 -17.31 -43.76
CA ASP A 411 21.17 -15.96 -43.23
C ASP A 411 20.26 -15.74 -42.01
N PRO A 412 20.71 -15.00 -40.97
CA PRO A 412 22.02 -14.37 -40.86
C PRO A 412 23.16 -15.36 -40.53
N TYR A 413 24.34 -15.11 -41.09
CA TYR A 413 25.55 -15.90 -40.88
C TYR A 413 26.69 -14.98 -40.39
N GLY A 414 27.40 -15.40 -39.34
CA GLY A 414 28.53 -14.63 -38.85
C GLY A 414 29.29 -15.31 -37.72
N ILE A 415 30.47 -15.83 -38.05
CA ILE A 415 31.43 -16.38 -37.08
C ILE A 415 32.64 -15.46 -37.03
N ASN A 416 33.19 -15.22 -35.84
CA ASN A 416 34.36 -14.37 -35.67
C ASN A 416 35.67 -15.17 -35.69
N GLY A 417 36.40 -15.13 -36.79
CA GLY A 417 37.72 -15.74 -36.89
C GLY A 417 38.69 -15.03 -37.84
N ARG A 418 39.91 -15.56 -37.92
CA ARG A 418 41.02 -15.09 -38.77
C ARG A 418 41.38 -16.15 -39.81
N ASP A 419 42.34 -15.86 -40.68
CA ASP A 419 42.75 -16.66 -41.86
C ASP A 419 42.92 -18.18 -41.65
N THR A 420 43.07 -18.67 -40.42
CA THR A 420 43.23 -20.09 -40.07
C THR A 420 42.19 -20.64 -39.07
N CYS A 421 41.17 -19.85 -38.71
CA CYS A 421 40.11 -20.23 -37.78
C CYS A 421 40.61 -20.92 -36.49
N PRO A 422 41.49 -20.25 -35.70
CA PRO A 422 42.11 -20.88 -34.53
C PRO A 422 41.19 -20.98 -33.31
N THR A 423 40.10 -20.20 -33.28
CA THR A 423 39.24 -20.03 -32.10
C THR A 423 37.82 -20.49 -32.43
N ASP A 424 37.01 -19.60 -33.00
CA ASP A 424 35.63 -19.89 -33.35
C ASP A 424 35.58 -20.41 -34.77
N TYR A 425 34.92 -21.54 -34.98
CA TYR A 425 34.78 -22.10 -36.31
C TYR A 425 33.61 -23.07 -36.40
N VAL A 426 33.12 -23.22 -37.63
CA VAL A 426 32.36 -24.39 -38.05
C VAL A 426 33.24 -25.27 -38.92
N GLU A 427 33.33 -26.55 -38.61
CA GLU A 427 34.05 -27.54 -39.40
C GLU A 427 33.07 -28.60 -39.90
N VAL A 428 33.17 -28.91 -41.19
CA VAL A 428 32.34 -29.93 -41.85
C VAL A 428 33.23 -31.11 -42.19
N LEU A 429 32.90 -32.28 -41.65
CA LEU A 429 33.62 -33.53 -41.82
C LEU A 429 32.85 -34.51 -42.71
N ASP A 430 33.56 -35.13 -43.65
CA ASP A 430 33.05 -36.13 -44.60
C ASP A 430 33.00 -37.53 -43.97
N GLY A 431 32.06 -37.71 -43.04
CA GLY A 431 31.88 -38.92 -42.23
C GLY A 431 31.38 -38.60 -40.82
N VAL A 432 31.15 -39.61 -39.98
CA VAL A 432 30.65 -39.42 -38.59
C VAL A 432 31.75 -39.40 -37.53
N GLU A 433 32.95 -39.89 -37.87
CA GLU A 433 34.06 -40.04 -36.92
C GLU A 433 34.84 -38.73 -36.80
N ASP A 434 35.45 -38.47 -35.64
CA ASP A 434 36.25 -37.25 -35.38
C ASP A 434 37.44 -37.08 -36.33
N HIS A 435 37.95 -38.20 -36.86
CA HIS A 435 39.10 -38.24 -37.77
C HIS A 435 38.68 -38.30 -39.25
N SER A 436 37.39 -38.09 -39.54
CA SER A 436 36.89 -38.04 -40.91
C SER A 436 37.53 -36.88 -41.68
N ARG A 437 37.56 -36.97 -43.02
CA ARG A 437 38.20 -35.95 -43.86
C ARG A 437 37.47 -34.61 -43.70
N SER A 438 38.20 -33.55 -43.32
CA SER A 438 37.66 -32.19 -43.29
C SER A 438 37.39 -31.67 -44.70
N LEU A 439 36.15 -31.26 -44.96
CA LEU A 439 35.71 -30.59 -46.19
C LEU A 439 35.96 -29.08 -46.14
N GLY A 440 36.04 -28.53 -44.92
CA GLY A 440 36.44 -27.15 -44.70
C GLY A 440 36.20 -26.70 -43.27
N LYS A 441 36.97 -25.68 -42.89
CA LYS A 441 36.90 -25.00 -41.61
C LYS A 441 36.60 -23.52 -41.87
N TYR A 442 35.51 -23.00 -41.32
CA TYR A 442 34.95 -21.70 -41.69
C TYR A 442 34.76 -20.82 -40.46
N CYS A 443 35.17 -19.55 -40.56
CA CYS A 443 35.12 -18.60 -39.45
C CYS A 443 35.08 -17.12 -39.90
N PHE A 444 34.51 -16.86 -41.08
CA PHE A 444 34.44 -15.51 -41.66
C PHE A 444 32.99 -15.02 -41.71
N TRP A 445 32.78 -13.76 -42.10
CA TRP A 445 31.46 -13.16 -42.36
C TRP A 445 30.85 -13.58 -43.69
N ARG A 446 31.67 -14.12 -44.59
CA ARG A 446 31.20 -14.59 -45.90
C ARG A 446 30.73 -16.02 -45.75
N LYS A 447 29.44 -16.22 -46.03
CA LYS A 447 28.79 -17.53 -46.07
C LYS A 447 29.51 -18.45 -47.08
N PRO A 448 29.83 -19.70 -46.72
CA PRO A 448 30.36 -20.68 -47.65
C PRO A 448 29.35 -21.02 -48.75
N ASP A 449 29.84 -21.39 -49.93
CA ASP A 449 29.02 -22.05 -50.95
C ASP A 449 28.56 -23.42 -50.44
N PRO A 450 27.46 -23.99 -50.96
CA PRO A 450 26.97 -25.30 -50.55
C PRO A 450 28.07 -26.37 -50.60
N ILE A 451 28.15 -27.18 -49.54
CA ILE A 451 29.18 -28.20 -49.36
C ILE A 451 28.55 -29.58 -49.60
N LEU A 452 29.19 -30.41 -50.42
CA LEU A 452 28.76 -31.78 -50.68
C LEU A 452 29.73 -32.77 -50.03
N THR A 453 29.18 -33.74 -49.31
CA THR A 453 29.93 -34.89 -48.77
C THR A 453 30.12 -35.99 -49.84
N SER A 454 30.93 -36.99 -49.54
CA SER A 454 31.09 -38.17 -50.40
C SER A 454 30.11 -39.30 -50.08
N SER A 455 29.34 -39.20 -49.00
CA SER A 455 28.37 -40.21 -48.53
C SER A 455 27.14 -39.60 -47.86
N SER A 456 26.15 -40.41 -47.49
CA SER A 456 24.96 -39.98 -46.73
C SER A 456 25.23 -39.67 -45.24
N ARG A 457 26.50 -39.47 -44.88
CA ARG A 457 26.96 -39.28 -43.52
C ARG A 457 27.88 -38.06 -43.43
N ALA A 458 27.68 -37.24 -42.41
CA ALA A 458 28.44 -36.04 -42.16
C ALA A 458 28.51 -35.74 -40.66
N LYS A 459 29.58 -35.07 -40.22
CA LYS A 459 29.67 -34.49 -38.88
C LYS A 459 29.97 -33.01 -39.02
N VAL A 460 29.19 -32.18 -38.34
CA VAL A 460 29.38 -30.73 -38.30
C VAL A 460 29.70 -30.34 -36.87
N VAL A 461 30.85 -29.71 -36.68
CA VAL A 461 31.35 -29.28 -35.37
C VAL A 461 31.36 -27.75 -35.34
N PHE A 462 30.75 -27.17 -34.31
CA PHE A 462 30.90 -25.75 -34.01
C PHE A 462 31.67 -25.59 -32.70
N GLN A 463 32.80 -24.90 -32.75
CA GLN A 463 33.59 -24.50 -31.58
C GLN A 463 33.37 -23.00 -31.34
N GLY A 464 32.90 -22.65 -30.15
CA GLY A 464 32.93 -21.28 -29.64
C GLY A 464 33.99 -21.13 -28.54
N SER A 465 34.67 -19.98 -28.47
CA SER A 465 35.62 -19.69 -27.39
C SER A 465 35.52 -18.28 -26.79
N ASP A 466 35.86 -18.17 -25.50
CA ASP A 466 35.85 -16.95 -24.70
C ASP A 466 37.06 -16.04 -25.02
N LEU A 467 36.89 -15.18 -26.04
CA LEU A 467 37.85 -14.11 -26.33
C LEU A 467 37.19 -12.72 -26.36
N PRO A 468 37.80 -11.71 -25.72
CA PRO A 468 37.24 -10.37 -25.66
C PRO A 468 37.35 -9.65 -27.01
N ARG A 469 36.21 -9.13 -27.54
CA ARG A 469 35.96 -8.22 -28.72
C ARG A 469 35.26 -8.92 -29.93
N PRO A 470 34.70 -8.20 -30.95
CA PRO A 470 33.71 -7.09 -31.09
C PRO A 470 32.28 -7.60 -31.46
N PRO A 471 31.25 -6.78 -31.81
CA PRO A 471 29.83 -7.01 -31.43
C PRO A 471 28.93 -7.80 -32.41
N THR A 472 29.46 -8.46 -33.44
CA THR A 472 28.61 -8.96 -34.54
C THR A 472 28.53 -10.48 -34.65
N ARG A 473 28.95 -11.27 -33.66
CA ARG A 473 28.84 -12.74 -33.74
C ARG A 473 27.34 -13.08 -33.86
N VAL A 474 26.92 -13.81 -34.88
CA VAL A 474 25.51 -14.25 -35.05
C VAL A 474 25.42 -15.78 -35.01
N GLY A 475 26.52 -16.46 -35.33
CA GLY A 475 26.57 -17.91 -35.38
C GLY A 475 26.11 -18.42 -36.73
N VAL A 476 25.57 -19.63 -36.72
CA VAL A 476 25.17 -20.32 -37.95
C VAL A 476 23.82 -20.98 -37.79
N SER A 477 23.03 -20.92 -38.85
CA SER A 477 21.93 -21.84 -39.11
C SER A 477 22.26 -22.62 -40.36
N ILE A 478 22.19 -23.94 -40.28
CA ILE A 478 22.56 -24.86 -41.34
C ILE A 478 21.33 -25.68 -41.70
N ILE A 479 21.09 -25.82 -43.01
CA ILE A 479 20.14 -26.75 -43.58
C ILE A 479 20.94 -27.83 -44.31
N TYR A 480 20.54 -29.09 -44.14
CA TYR A 480 21.08 -30.19 -44.89
C TYR A 480 19.98 -30.90 -45.69
N HIS A 481 20.36 -31.39 -46.88
CA HIS A 481 19.50 -32.19 -47.74
C HIS A 481 20.28 -33.38 -48.29
N MET A 482 19.71 -34.58 -48.22
CA MET A 482 20.23 -35.73 -48.93
C MET A 482 19.93 -35.61 -50.43
N ARG A 483 20.97 -35.74 -51.26
CA ARG A 483 20.90 -35.73 -52.72
C ARG A 483 21.39 -37.07 -53.28
N GLN A 484 20.77 -37.54 -54.34
CA GLN A 484 21.25 -38.73 -55.04
C GLN A 484 22.47 -38.38 -55.89
N LYS A 485 23.45 -39.30 -55.95
CA LYS A 485 24.54 -39.27 -56.91
C LYS A 485 23.97 -39.67 -58.27
N VAL A 486 23.65 -38.69 -59.09
CA VAL A 486 23.22 -38.93 -60.48
C VAL A 486 24.46 -38.75 -61.34
N ASN A 487 24.80 -39.76 -62.14
CA ASN A 487 25.77 -39.58 -63.23
C ASN A 487 24.97 -39.21 -64.49
N GLU A 488 24.94 -37.93 -64.82
CA GLU A 488 24.16 -37.45 -65.96
C GLU A 488 24.74 -37.89 -67.31
N CYS A 489 26.03 -38.27 -67.36
CA CYS A 489 26.68 -38.74 -68.58
C CYS A 489 26.19 -40.12 -69.04
N GLU A 490 25.65 -40.94 -68.15
CA GLU A 490 25.10 -42.27 -68.50
C GLU A 490 23.83 -42.17 -69.35
N ARG A 491 23.14 -41.03 -69.31
CA ARG A 491 21.93 -40.79 -70.09
C ARG A 491 22.21 -39.78 -71.19
N ASP A 492 22.20 -40.26 -72.43
CA ASP A 492 22.39 -39.43 -73.63
C ASP A 492 23.70 -38.61 -73.59
N ASN A 493 24.76 -39.15 -72.96
CA ASN A 493 26.03 -38.45 -72.79
C ASN A 493 25.87 -37.07 -72.13
N GLY A 494 24.91 -36.91 -71.20
CA GLY A 494 24.58 -35.62 -70.59
C GLY A 494 24.04 -34.58 -71.59
N GLY A 495 23.69 -34.97 -72.81
CA GLY A 495 23.39 -34.03 -73.90
C GLY A 495 24.63 -33.36 -74.50
N CYS A 496 25.84 -33.80 -74.15
CA CYS A 496 27.09 -33.28 -74.71
C CYS A 496 27.30 -33.77 -76.15
N ALA A 497 27.61 -32.86 -77.07
CA ALA A 497 27.88 -33.20 -78.47
C ALA A 497 29.10 -34.12 -78.62
N HIS A 498 30.13 -33.93 -77.79
CA HIS A 498 31.36 -34.73 -77.80
C HIS A 498 31.49 -35.58 -76.54
N THR A 499 32.27 -35.15 -75.53
CA THR A 499 32.55 -35.96 -74.34
C THR A 499 31.86 -35.38 -73.13
N CYS A 500 31.12 -36.20 -72.38
CA CYS A 500 30.62 -35.84 -71.07
C CYS A 500 31.57 -36.31 -69.98
N GLN A 501 31.86 -35.43 -69.03
CA GLN A 501 32.62 -35.75 -67.83
C GLN A 501 31.73 -35.55 -66.59
N ASP A 502 31.42 -36.66 -65.93
CA ASP A 502 30.67 -36.69 -64.69
C ASP A 502 31.51 -36.20 -63.52
N SER A 503 30.87 -35.57 -62.55
CA SER A 503 31.49 -35.07 -61.34
C SER A 503 30.51 -35.08 -60.16
N LEU A 504 31.03 -35.00 -58.94
CA LEU A 504 30.18 -34.89 -57.74
C LEU A 504 29.34 -33.60 -57.71
N PHE A 505 29.67 -32.62 -58.55
CA PHE A 505 28.98 -31.32 -58.65
C PHE A 505 28.07 -31.23 -59.89
N GLY A 506 27.69 -32.37 -60.49
CA GLY A 506 26.98 -32.48 -61.77
C GLY A 506 27.93 -32.93 -62.88
N TYR A 507 27.72 -32.53 -64.14
CA TYR A 507 28.55 -32.96 -65.27
C TYR A 507 29.00 -31.79 -66.13
N SER A 508 29.98 -32.01 -67.00
CA SER A 508 30.50 -30.99 -67.91
C SER A 508 30.86 -31.56 -69.28
N CYS A 509 30.53 -30.84 -70.34
CA CYS A 509 30.83 -31.22 -71.71
C CYS A 509 32.20 -30.72 -72.15
N HIS A 510 32.94 -31.57 -72.85
CA HIS A 510 34.27 -31.30 -73.37
C HIS A 510 34.32 -31.63 -74.86
N CYS A 511 34.90 -30.72 -75.65
CA CYS A 511 35.05 -30.91 -77.09
C CYS A 511 36.35 -31.63 -77.42
N HIS A 512 36.32 -32.45 -78.48
CA HIS A 512 37.51 -33.04 -79.06
C HIS A 512 38.47 -31.96 -79.63
N GLU A 513 39.73 -32.32 -79.85
CA GLU A 513 40.71 -31.42 -80.48
C GLU A 513 40.20 -30.91 -81.84
N GLY A 514 40.43 -29.63 -82.15
CA GLY A 514 39.89 -28.97 -83.34
C GLY A 514 38.51 -28.32 -83.15
N PHE A 515 37.90 -28.43 -81.96
CA PHE A 515 36.57 -27.86 -81.66
C PHE A 515 36.57 -27.04 -80.36
N THR A 516 35.68 -26.04 -80.27
CA THR A 516 35.42 -25.25 -79.06
C THR A 516 34.00 -25.46 -78.54
N LEU A 517 33.83 -25.43 -77.22
CA LEU A 517 32.52 -25.54 -76.58
C LEU A 517 31.72 -24.25 -76.76
N ASP A 518 30.48 -24.38 -77.21
CA ASP A 518 29.57 -23.26 -77.43
C ASP A 518 29.04 -22.68 -76.10
N SER A 519 28.40 -21.50 -76.16
CA SER A 519 27.84 -20.82 -74.99
C SER A 519 26.69 -21.56 -74.30
N ASP A 520 26.13 -22.57 -74.96
CA ASP A 520 25.13 -23.46 -74.35
C ASP A 520 25.75 -24.53 -73.46
N ASN A 521 27.09 -24.61 -73.38
CA ASN A 521 27.89 -25.58 -72.65
C ASN A 521 27.66 -27.05 -73.07
N HIS A 522 27.07 -27.31 -74.24
CA HIS A 522 26.75 -28.67 -74.70
C HIS A 522 27.24 -28.96 -76.11
N ASN A 523 27.13 -27.99 -77.02
CA ASN A 523 27.52 -28.14 -78.42
C ASN A 523 28.98 -27.78 -78.65
N CYS A 524 29.57 -28.40 -79.67
CA CYS A 524 30.94 -28.15 -80.07
C CYS A 524 30.97 -27.60 -81.49
N SER A 525 31.49 -26.39 -81.64
CA SER A 525 31.72 -25.78 -82.95
C SER A 525 33.14 -26.04 -83.42
N ASP A 526 33.26 -26.32 -84.71
CA ASP A 526 34.53 -26.44 -85.41
C ASP A 526 35.36 -25.16 -85.28
N ILE A 527 36.65 -25.30 -84.96
CA ILE A 527 37.58 -24.18 -84.94
C ILE A 527 38.03 -23.96 -86.38
N ASP A 528 37.60 -22.85 -87.00
CA ASP A 528 38.15 -22.47 -88.31
C ASP A 528 39.61 -22.04 -88.15
N GLU A 529 40.53 -22.99 -88.34
CA GLU A 529 41.96 -22.70 -88.20
C GLU A 529 42.38 -21.69 -89.29
N CYS A 530 41.85 -21.83 -90.50
CA CYS A 530 42.15 -20.95 -91.63
C CYS A 530 41.71 -19.49 -91.44
N ALA A 531 40.85 -19.18 -90.45
CA ALA A 531 40.42 -17.82 -90.14
C ALA A 531 41.52 -16.93 -89.53
N THR A 532 42.55 -17.53 -88.94
CA THR A 532 43.60 -16.79 -88.21
C THR A 532 44.97 -16.77 -88.90
N ASP A 533 45.36 -17.84 -89.62
CA ASP A 533 46.60 -17.92 -90.41
C ASP A 533 46.47 -18.98 -91.54
N GLN A 534 47.44 -19.09 -92.45
CA GLN A 534 47.45 -20.15 -93.49
C GLN A 534 47.87 -21.53 -92.93
N HIS A 535 48.16 -21.64 -91.62
CA HIS A 535 48.56 -22.88 -90.94
C HIS A 535 49.61 -23.72 -91.69
N GLY A 536 50.59 -23.04 -92.33
CA GLY A 536 51.66 -23.70 -93.08
C GLY A 536 51.29 -24.22 -94.47
N CYS A 537 50.07 -23.97 -94.96
CA CYS A 537 49.66 -24.27 -96.33
C CYS A 537 50.34 -23.37 -97.35
N LYS A 538 50.88 -23.97 -98.42
CA LYS A 538 51.67 -23.23 -99.43
C LYS A 538 50.83 -22.36 -100.38
N HIS A 539 49.57 -22.74 -100.64
CA HIS A 539 48.67 -22.02 -101.54
C HIS A 539 47.40 -21.55 -100.82
N ILE A 540 46.44 -22.45 -100.54
CA ILE A 540 45.20 -22.09 -99.84
C ILE A 540 44.95 -23.05 -98.67
N CYS A 541 44.52 -22.51 -97.54
CA CYS A 541 44.01 -23.26 -96.40
C CYS A 541 42.50 -23.45 -96.60
N ILE A 542 42.02 -24.68 -96.49
CA ILE A 542 40.62 -25.05 -96.58
C ILE A 542 40.22 -25.62 -95.23
N ASN A 543 39.34 -24.91 -94.53
CA ASN A 543 38.80 -25.38 -93.26
C ASN A 543 37.97 -26.65 -93.48
N THR A 544 38.17 -27.64 -92.62
CA THR A 544 37.44 -28.91 -92.63
C THR A 544 36.92 -29.20 -91.23
N GLU A 545 35.93 -30.06 -91.09
CA GLU A 545 35.39 -30.35 -89.77
C GLU A 545 36.44 -31.05 -88.89
N GLY A 546 36.83 -30.39 -87.79
CA GLY A 546 37.83 -30.80 -86.81
C GLY A 546 39.29 -30.63 -87.22
N SER A 547 39.57 -30.00 -88.37
CA SER A 547 40.94 -29.81 -88.88
C SER A 547 40.99 -28.89 -90.09
N TYR A 548 42.16 -28.71 -90.70
CA TYR A 548 42.31 -28.00 -91.97
C TYR A 548 43.06 -28.84 -93.01
N SER A 549 42.87 -28.50 -94.29
CA SER A 549 43.59 -29.12 -95.41
C SER A 549 44.17 -28.07 -96.35
N CYS A 550 45.29 -28.39 -97.00
CA CYS A 550 45.92 -27.48 -97.95
C CYS A 550 45.48 -27.79 -99.39
N GLY A 551 44.89 -26.79 -100.06
CA GLY A 551 44.52 -26.86 -101.47
C GLY A 551 45.49 -26.11 -102.38
N CYS A 552 45.32 -26.29 -103.69
CA CYS A 552 45.99 -25.50 -104.72
C CYS A 552 45.01 -24.50 -105.33
N SER A 553 45.45 -23.26 -105.58
CA SER A 553 44.73 -22.31 -106.44
C SER A 553 44.96 -22.68 -107.92
N ASP A 554 43.90 -22.68 -108.72
CA ASP A 554 43.96 -22.90 -110.18
C ASP A 554 44.80 -21.86 -110.93
#